data_AF-A0ABD3QRX0-F1
#
_entry.id   AF-A0ABD3QRX0-F1
#
_cell.length_a   1.000
_cell.length_b   1.000
_cell.length_c   1.000
_cell.angle_alpha   90.00
_cell.angle_beta   90.00
_cell.angle_gamma   90.00
#
_symmetry.space_group_name_H-M   'P 1'
#
loop_
_entity.id
_entity.type
_entity.pdbx_description
1 polymer ?
#
loop_
_entity_poly.entity_id
_entity_poly.type
_entity_poly.pdbx_seq_one_letter_code
_entity_poly.pdbx_strand_id
1 'polypeptide(L)'
;MKLFIFSLLTGCASAFAPSPMGKVSTALFGRVDSSAAVQAALEASKKFGPTSKEAALAWETVEEIDASDNSAAYQAPVLDVEYENKVKALSQMLTKTKAELDAVKSLADELRGVKLASPSATATPPDEDAMKKALTAAREATDKFGQNSIEAKLAWETVEEVAASTNYSAIRAPLDEECLIELIEGCEALEKFKTALDTR
;
A
#
# COMPACT_ATOMS: atom_id res chain seq x y z
N MET A 1 -5.72 -42.02 -71.84
CA MET A 1 -6.66 -40.87 -71.83
C MET A 1 -7.57 -41.06 -70.63
N LYS A 2 -7.29 -40.43 -69.48
CA LYS A 2 -7.78 -39.09 -69.06
C LYS A 2 -9.30 -38.99 -69.12
N LEU A 3 -9.95 -38.97 -67.95
CA LEU A 3 -11.25 -38.36 -67.58
C LEU A 3 -11.48 -38.69 -66.08
N PHE A 4 -10.87 -37.96 -65.13
CA PHE A 4 -11.44 -36.80 -64.41
C PHE A 4 -12.84 -37.04 -63.81
N ILE A 5 -12.88 -37.63 -62.59
CA ILE A 5 -13.99 -37.50 -61.64
C ILE A 5 -13.36 -37.15 -60.30
N PHE A 6 -13.26 -35.87 -59.97
CA PHE A 6 -13.07 -35.35 -58.60
C PHE A 6 -13.19 -33.83 -58.67
N SER A 7 -14.42 -33.31 -58.56
CA SER A 7 -14.68 -31.88 -58.29
C SER A 7 -16.12 -31.69 -57.84
N LEU A 8 -16.44 -32.19 -56.65
CA LEU A 8 -17.60 -31.78 -55.87
C LEU A 8 -17.22 -32.00 -54.41
N LEU A 9 -16.99 -30.89 -53.69
CA LEU A 9 -16.81 -30.72 -52.23
C LEU A 9 -15.60 -29.82 -51.92
N THR A 10 -15.62 -28.57 -52.37
CA THR A 10 -14.80 -27.53 -51.75
C THR A 10 -15.47 -26.18 -51.91
N GLY A 11 -16.22 -25.78 -50.88
CA GLY A 11 -16.79 -24.43 -50.84
C GLY A 11 -17.99 -24.38 -49.92
N CYS A 12 -17.75 -24.13 -48.63
CA CYS A 12 -18.71 -23.51 -47.68
C CYS A 12 -18.10 -23.39 -46.25
N ALA A 13 -16.83 -22.97 -46.10
CA ALA A 13 -16.21 -22.90 -44.76
C ALA A 13 -15.56 -21.55 -44.40
N SER A 14 -15.89 -20.45 -45.09
CA SER A 14 -15.33 -19.12 -44.77
C SER A 14 -16.36 -18.02 -44.53
N ALA A 15 -17.66 -18.31 -44.52
CA ALA A 15 -18.70 -17.31 -44.25
C ALA A 15 -18.88 -16.98 -42.75
N PHE A 16 -18.24 -17.74 -41.85
CA PHE A 16 -18.29 -17.54 -40.39
C PHE A 16 -16.89 -17.50 -39.75
N ALA A 17 -15.87 -17.06 -40.49
CA ALA A 17 -14.62 -16.69 -39.84
C ALA A 17 -14.86 -15.36 -39.11
N PRO A 18 -14.72 -15.28 -37.77
CA PRO A 18 -14.76 -14.01 -37.09
C PRO A 18 -13.64 -13.15 -37.68
N SER A 19 -14.00 -12.04 -38.31
CA SER A 19 -13.00 -11.03 -38.65
C SER A 19 -12.26 -10.70 -37.35
N PRO A 20 -10.93 -10.58 -37.36
CA PRO A 20 -10.22 -10.00 -36.25
C PRO A 20 -10.68 -8.54 -36.17
N MET A 21 -11.77 -8.29 -35.45
CA MET A 21 -12.08 -6.97 -34.95
C MET A 21 -10.89 -6.63 -34.07
N GLY A 22 -9.94 -5.88 -34.65
CA GLY A 22 -9.01 -5.11 -33.87
C GLY A 22 -9.85 -4.40 -32.82
N LYS A 23 -9.44 -4.50 -31.56
CA LYS A 23 -10.12 -3.83 -30.45
C LYS A 23 -10.23 -2.36 -30.83
N VAL A 24 -11.36 -1.97 -31.38
CA VAL A 24 -11.75 -0.57 -31.42
C VAL A 24 -11.97 -0.31 -29.94
N SER A 25 -10.99 0.35 -29.32
CA SER A 25 -11.19 0.92 -28.01
C SER A 25 -12.34 1.90 -28.21
N THR A 26 -13.56 1.45 -27.96
CA THR A 26 -14.65 2.34 -27.58
C THR A 26 -14.10 3.00 -26.34
N ALA A 27 -13.47 4.16 -26.53
CA ALA A 27 -13.08 4.97 -25.41
C ALA A 27 -14.40 5.21 -24.68
N LEU A 28 -14.43 4.65 -23.47
CA LEU A 28 -15.42 4.89 -22.45
C LEU A 28 -15.12 6.33 -22.02
N PHE A 29 -15.42 7.27 -22.93
CA PHE A 29 -15.13 8.66 -22.76
C PHE A 29 -15.97 9.12 -21.59
N GLY A 30 -15.31 9.72 -20.60
CA GLY A 30 -15.98 10.31 -19.45
C GLY A 30 -17.05 11.31 -19.88
N ARG A 31 -17.84 11.74 -18.89
CA ARG A 31 -18.96 12.69 -19.02
C ARG A 31 -18.77 13.66 -20.20
N VAL A 32 -19.70 13.64 -21.15
CA VAL A 32 -19.73 14.61 -22.24
C VAL A 32 -19.84 16.00 -21.61
N ASP A 33 -18.90 16.89 -21.92
CA ASP A 33 -18.86 18.23 -21.35
C ASP A 33 -20.07 19.04 -21.84
N SER A 34 -21.04 19.25 -20.94
CA SER A 34 -22.27 20.01 -21.21
C SER A 34 -22.12 21.51 -20.92
N SER A 35 -20.94 21.99 -20.50
CA SER A 35 -20.72 23.39 -20.10
C SER A 35 -21.06 24.40 -21.21
N ALA A 36 -20.67 24.09 -22.45
CA ALA A 36 -20.97 24.93 -23.61
C ALA A 36 -22.48 25.01 -23.90
N ALA A 37 -23.21 23.90 -23.77
CA ALA A 37 -24.66 23.86 -23.97
C ALA A 37 -25.41 24.61 -22.86
N VAL A 38 -24.97 24.48 -21.61
CA VAL A 38 -25.53 25.23 -20.47
C VAL A 38 -25.30 26.72 -20.66
N GLN A 39 -24.11 27.14 -21.09
CA GLN A 39 -23.84 28.55 -21.36
C GLN A 39 -24.72 29.10 -22.48
N ALA A 40 -24.89 28.36 -23.57
CA ALA A 40 -25.78 28.74 -24.67
C ALA A 40 -27.25 28.85 -24.21
N ALA A 41 -27.73 27.93 -23.36
CA ALA A 41 -29.09 27.97 -22.80
C ALA A 41 -29.30 29.17 -21.86
N LEU A 42 -28.30 29.52 -21.06
CA LEU A 42 -28.32 30.70 -20.19
C LEU A 42 -28.31 32.01 -21.00
N GLU A 43 -27.53 32.07 -22.08
CA GLU A 43 -27.50 33.22 -22.99
C GLU A 43 -28.82 33.38 -23.76
N ALA A 44 -29.40 32.28 -24.26
CA ALA A 44 -30.72 32.28 -24.87
C ALA A 44 -31.81 32.71 -23.90
N SER A 45 -31.78 32.21 -22.66
CA SER A 45 -32.72 32.59 -21.59
C SER A 45 -32.62 34.07 -21.23
N LYS A 46 -31.41 34.65 -21.24
CA LYS A 46 -31.18 36.09 -21.01
C LYS A 46 -31.68 36.94 -22.18
N LYS A 47 -31.54 36.46 -23.41
CA LYS A 47 -31.86 37.22 -24.63
C LYS A 47 -33.33 37.19 -25.00
N PHE A 48 -33.98 36.03 -24.87
CA PHE A 48 -35.35 35.79 -25.32
C PHE A 48 -36.34 35.65 -24.15
N GLY A 49 -35.84 35.50 -22.92
CA GLY A 49 -36.63 35.29 -21.72
C GLY A 49 -36.76 33.81 -21.39
N PRO A 50 -36.91 33.45 -20.09
CA PRO A 50 -36.89 32.07 -19.63
C PRO A 50 -38.07 31.22 -20.13
N THR A 51 -39.15 31.84 -20.60
CA THR A 51 -40.35 31.18 -21.15
C THR A 51 -40.42 31.19 -22.67
N SER A 52 -39.38 31.68 -23.34
CA SER A 52 -39.32 31.69 -24.81
C SER A 52 -39.07 30.29 -25.38
N LYS A 53 -39.53 30.07 -26.62
CA LYS A 53 -39.37 28.79 -27.31
C LYS A 53 -37.89 28.50 -27.59
N GLU A 54 -37.13 29.53 -27.89
CA GLU A 54 -35.70 29.48 -28.16
C GLU A 54 -34.89 29.11 -26.91
N ALA A 55 -35.28 29.63 -25.74
CA ALA A 55 -34.70 29.20 -24.47
C ALA A 55 -35.09 27.75 -24.13
N ALA A 56 -36.35 27.38 -24.36
CA ALA A 56 -36.82 26.01 -24.12
C ALA A 56 -36.06 24.97 -24.95
N LEU A 57 -35.87 25.22 -26.26
CA LEU A 57 -35.10 24.34 -27.14
C LEU A 57 -33.63 24.24 -26.72
N ALA A 58 -33.03 25.33 -26.25
CA ALA A 58 -31.65 25.31 -25.76
C ALA A 58 -31.50 24.49 -24.47
N TRP A 59 -32.50 24.53 -23.58
CA TRP A 59 -32.54 23.67 -22.40
C TRP A 59 -32.85 22.21 -22.73
N GLU A 60 -33.68 21.94 -23.74
CA GLU A 60 -33.93 20.58 -24.26
C GLU A 60 -32.63 19.95 -24.79
N THR A 61 -31.76 20.74 -25.42
CA THR A 61 -30.43 20.28 -25.86
C THR A 61 -29.53 19.94 -24.68
N VAL A 62 -29.55 20.74 -23.60
CA VAL A 62 -28.81 20.43 -22.36
C VAL A 62 -29.32 19.13 -21.75
N GLU A 63 -30.65 18.96 -21.72
CA GLU A 63 -31.30 17.78 -21.20
C GLU A 63 -30.96 16.53 -22.03
N GLU A 64 -30.92 16.62 -23.35
CA GLU A 64 -30.52 15.49 -24.21
C GLU A 64 -29.05 15.07 -24.00
N ILE A 65 -28.15 16.05 -23.79
CA ILE A 65 -26.73 15.78 -23.50
C ILE A 65 -26.57 15.14 -22.12
N ASP A 66 -27.27 15.64 -21.11
CA ASP A 66 -27.19 15.13 -19.73
C ASP A 66 -27.95 13.79 -19.57
N ALA A 67 -29.04 13.57 -20.31
CA ALA A 67 -29.75 12.29 -20.36
C ALA A 67 -28.93 11.17 -21.02
N SER A 68 -28.01 11.53 -21.91
CA SER A 68 -27.05 10.60 -22.51
C SER A 68 -25.86 10.28 -21.59
N ASP A 69 -25.73 11.01 -20.47
CA ASP A 69 -24.66 10.81 -19.49
C ASP A 69 -24.93 9.60 -18.59
N ASN A 70 -24.44 8.44 -19.03
CA ASN A 70 -24.46 7.21 -18.23
C ASN A 70 -23.37 7.17 -17.16
N SER A 71 -22.63 8.26 -16.91
CA SER A 71 -21.53 8.26 -15.92
C SER A 71 -22.01 7.90 -14.51
N ALA A 72 -23.24 8.23 -14.15
CA ALA A 72 -23.85 7.84 -12.87
C ALA A 72 -23.95 6.31 -12.68
N ALA A 73 -24.12 5.54 -13.77
CA ALA A 73 -24.17 4.08 -13.72
C ALA A 73 -22.77 3.44 -13.55
N TYR A 74 -21.71 4.19 -13.84
CA TYR A 74 -20.32 3.77 -13.68
C TYR A 74 -19.62 4.44 -12.51
N GLN A 75 -20.33 5.26 -11.72
CA GLN A 75 -19.82 5.68 -10.43
C GLN A 75 -19.67 4.42 -9.58
N ALA A 76 -18.42 4.08 -9.24
CA ALA A 76 -18.15 3.10 -8.20
C ALA A 76 -19.01 3.45 -6.98
N PRO A 77 -19.59 2.45 -6.28
CA PRO A 77 -20.41 2.71 -5.11
C PRO A 77 -19.63 3.68 -4.23
N VAL A 78 -20.25 4.85 -3.97
CA VAL A 78 -19.67 6.01 -3.27
C VAL A 78 -18.63 5.49 -2.30
N LEU A 79 -17.34 5.70 -2.62
CA LEU A 79 -16.25 5.47 -1.68
C LEU A 79 -16.57 6.40 -0.52
N ASP A 80 -17.14 5.80 0.52
CA ASP A 80 -17.96 6.46 1.52
C ASP A 80 -17.32 7.78 1.94
N VAL A 81 -18.13 8.83 2.08
CA VAL A 81 -17.72 10.06 2.78
C VAL A 81 -17.03 9.72 4.13
N GLU A 82 -17.39 8.57 4.71
CA GLU A 82 -16.72 7.95 5.84
C GLU A 82 -15.25 7.55 5.60
N TYR A 83 -14.89 6.99 4.44
CA TYR A 83 -13.51 6.69 4.06
C TYR A 83 -12.68 7.96 3.91
N GLU A 84 -13.19 8.98 3.22
CA GLU A 84 -12.48 10.27 3.09
C GLU A 84 -12.30 10.95 4.45
N ASN A 85 -13.32 10.92 5.31
CA ASN A 85 -13.22 11.44 6.68
C ASN A 85 -12.22 10.64 7.52
N LYS A 86 -12.17 9.32 7.38
CA LYS A 86 -11.18 8.47 8.06
C LYS A 86 -9.76 8.74 7.58
N VAL A 87 -9.55 8.89 6.28
CA VAL A 87 -8.24 9.27 5.71
C VAL A 87 -7.81 10.65 6.20
N LYS A 88 -8.73 11.61 6.24
CA LYS A 88 -8.46 12.95 6.78
C LYS A 88 -8.12 12.93 8.27
N ALA A 89 -8.88 12.19 9.08
CA ALA A 89 -8.60 11.99 10.50
C ALA A 89 -7.24 11.30 10.72
N LEU A 90 -6.91 10.30 9.90
CA LEU A 90 -5.62 9.62 9.94
C LEU A 90 -4.47 10.58 9.60
N SER A 91 -4.63 11.40 8.56
CA SER A 91 -3.61 12.38 8.17
C SER A 91 -3.37 13.43 9.26
N GLN A 92 -4.43 13.87 9.95
CA GLN A 92 -4.32 14.78 11.08
C GLN A 92 -3.57 14.14 12.25
N MET A 93 -3.89 12.88 12.60
CA MET A 93 -3.14 12.16 13.63
C MET A 93 -1.65 12.07 13.27
N LEU A 94 -1.31 11.67 12.05
CA LEU A 94 0.09 11.57 11.60
C LEU A 94 0.85 12.90 11.68
N THR A 95 0.21 14.02 11.31
CA THR A 95 0.86 15.34 11.44
C THR A 95 1.12 15.72 12.89
N LYS A 96 0.20 15.38 13.80
CA LYS A 96 0.37 15.59 15.24
C LYS A 96 1.49 14.71 15.80
N THR A 97 1.52 13.42 15.47
CA THR A 97 2.58 12.50 15.92
C THR A 97 3.94 12.91 15.37
N LYS A 98 4.01 13.44 14.14
CA LYS A 98 5.26 13.96 13.58
C LYS A 98 5.81 15.13 14.39
N ALA A 99 4.96 16.08 14.79
CA ALA A 99 5.39 17.20 15.62
C ALA A 99 5.86 16.74 17.00
N GLU A 100 5.17 15.76 17.60
CA GLU A 100 5.59 15.14 18.87
C GLU A 100 6.91 14.40 18.72
N LEU A 101 7.14 13.67 17.63
CA LEU A 101 8.43 13.02 17.35
C LEU A 101 9.57 14.02 17.12
N ASP A 102 9.31 15.13 16.43
CA ASP A 102 10.32 16.17 16.23
C ASP A 102 10.67 16.86 17.57
N ALA A 103 9.70 17.02 18.49
CA ALA A 103 9.95 17.48 19.85
C ALA A 103 10.77 16.45 20.67
N VAL A 104 10.45 15.16 20.58
CA VAL A 104 11.22 14.08 21.23
C VAL A 104 12.65 14.03 20.70
N LYS A 105 12.86 14.21 19.39
CA LYS A 105 14.21 14.29 18.79
C LYS A 105 15.00 15.46 19.34
N SER A 106 14.39 16.66 19.42
CA SER A 106 15.04 17.82 20.03
C SER A 106 15.43 17.54 21.48
N LEU A 107 14.55 16.91 22.25
CA LEU A 107 14.83 16.54 23.64
C LEU A 107 15.95 15.49 23.75
N ALA A 108 15.98 14.51 22.84
CA ALA A 108 17.03 13.50 22.78
C ALA A 108 18.40 14.11 22.39
N ASP A 109 18.42 15.10 21.50
CA ASP A 109 19.65 15.82 21.14
C ASP A 109 20.13 16.73 22.29
N GLU A 110 19.20 17.35 23.03
CA GLU A 110 19.53 18.06 24.28
C GLU A 110 20.10 17.11 25.35
N LEU A 111 19.50 15.92 25.54
CA LEU A 111 19.98 14.89 26.45
C LEU A 111 21.35 14.32 26.04
N ARG A 112 21.64 14.21 24.74
CA ARG A 112 22.98 13.84 24.24
C ARG A 112 24.01 14.94 24.53
N GLY A 113 23.60 16.20 24.52
CA GLY A 113 24.44 17.36 24.87
C GLY A 113 24.74 17.43 26.37
N VAL A 114 23.82 16.97 27.22
CA VAL A 114 24.06 16.80 28.66
C VAL A 114 24.80 15.49 28.88
N LYS A 115 26.14 15.56 28.91
CA LYS A 115 27.00 14.52 29.49
C LYS A 115 26.62 14.32 30.96
N LEU A 116 25.56 13.55 31.22
CA LEU A 116 25.32 12.94 32.52
C LEU A 116 26.54 12.04 32.77
N ALA A 117 27.23 12.32 33.88
CA ALA A 117 28.26 11.42 34.37
C ALA A 117 27.61 10.03 34.48
N SER A 118 28.13 9.08 33.69
CA SER A 118 27.65 7.71 33.74
C SER A 118 27.67 7.26 35.20
N PRO A 119 26.54 6.85 35.80
CA PRO A 119 26.62 6.14 37.06
C PRO A 119 27.54 4.95 36.77
N SER A 120 28.65 4.87 37.51
CA SER A 120 29.51 3.70 37.50
C SER A 120 28.65 2.55 38.01
N ALA A 121 28.01 1.85 37.08
CA ALA A 121 27.32 0.61 37.36
C ALA A 121 28.40 -0.38 37.78
N THR A 122 28.52 -0.61 39.08
CA THR A 122 28.88 -1.92 39.63
C THR A 122 27.75 -2.89 39.26
N ALA A 123 27.57 -3.14 37.96
CA ALA A 123 26.79 -4.24 37.44
C ALA A 123 27.81 -5.36 37.25
N THR A 124 27.71 -6.37 38.11
CA THR A 124 28.30 -7.69 37.91
C THR A 124 28.07 -8.08 36.44
N PRO A 125 29.10 -8.54 35.70
CA PRO A 125 28.95 -8.86 34.29
C PRO A 125 27.78 -9.86 34.13
N PRO A 126 26.82 -9.58 33.24
CA PRO A 126 25.73 -10.52 32.99
C PRO A 126 26.32 -11.80 32.40
N ASP A 127 25.63 -12.91 32.64
CA ASP A 127 25.94 -14.28 32.24
C ASP A 127 25.87 -14.50 30.69
N GLU A 128 26.36 -13.52 29.93
CA GLU A 128 26.35 -13.47 28.46
C GLU A 128 27.10 -14.67 27.85
N ASP A 129 28.14 -15.12 28.52
CA ASP A 129 28.91 -16.32 28.14
C ASP A 129 28.10 -17.60 28.31
N ALA A 130 27.22 -17.69 29.32
CA ALA A 130 26.34 -18.83 29.52
C ALA A 130 25.26 -18.89 28.43
N MET A 131 24.68 -17.74 28.06
CA MET A 131 23.69 -17.64 26.98
C MET A 131 24.29 -18.01 25.61
N LYS A 132 25.49 -17.49 25.29
CA LYS A 132 26.19 -17.83 24.04
C LYS A 132 26.51 -19.32 23.94
N LYS A 133 26.93 -19.95 25.05
CA LYS A 133 27.18 -21.40 25.11
C LYS A 133 25.89 -22.22 24.93
N ALA A 134 24.79 -21.79 25.54
CA ALA A 134 23.50 -22.47 25.38
C ALA A 134 23.00 -22.37 23.92
N LEU A 135 23.08 -21.19 23.29
CA LEU A 135 22.65 -20.99 21.91
C LEU A 135 23.49 -21.77 20.89
N THR A 136 24.81 -21.84 21.11
CA THR A 136 25.70 -22.64 20.24
C THR A 136 25.41 -24.13 20.38
N ALA A 137 25.22 -24.63 21.60
CA ALA A 137 24.83 -26.02 21.85
C ALA A 137 23.46 -26.37 21.23
N ALA A 138 22.47 -25.47 21.32
CA ALA A 138 21.15 -25.67 20.72
C ALA A 138 21.19 -25.69 19.19
N ARG A 139 21.99 -24.81 18.57
CA ARG A 139 22.22 -24.81 17.12
C ARG A 139 22.94 -26.07 16.66
N GLU A 140 24.01 -26.46 17.34
CA GLU A 140 24.72 -27.70 17.03
C GLU A 140 23.84 -28.95 17.17
N ALA A 141 22.99 -29.01 18.20
CA ALA A 141 22.05 -30.12 18.37
C ALA A 141 20.98 -30.14 17.27
N THR A 142 20.48 -28.96 16.89
CA THR A 142 19.55 -28.80 15.76
C THR A 142 20.18 -29.25 14.44
N ASP A 143 21.45 -28.91 14.22
CA ASP A 143 22.20 -29.26 13.01
C ASP A 143 22.55 -30.76 12.96
N LYS A 144 22.92 -31.36 14.10
CA LYS A 144 23.36 -32.76 14.19
C LYS A 144 22.19 -33.76 14.20
N PHE A 145 21.12 -33.45 14.91
CA PHE A 145 20.01 -34.38 15.17
C PHE A 145 18.71 -33.98 14.44
N GLY A 146 18.65 -32.78 13.87
CA GLY A 146 17.48 -32.22 13.21
C GLY A 146 16.55 -31.50 14.18
N GLN A 147 15.81 -30.52 13.66
CA GLN A 147 14.97 -29.60 14.45
C GLN A 147 13.92 -30.28 15.34
N ASN A 148 13.47 -31.48 14.98
CA ASN A 148 12.44 -32.21 15.72
C ASN A 148 12.98 -33.30 16.66
N SER A 149 14.30 -33.46 16.75
CA SER A 149 14.94 -34.41 17.64
C SER A 149 14.74 -34.04 19.11
N ILE A 150 14.80 -35.04 19.99
CA ILE A 150 14.66 -34.84 21.44
C ILE A 150 15.87 -34.05 21.97
N GLU A 151 17.04 -34.32 21.40
CA GLU A 151 18.32 -33.69 21.71
C GLU A 151 18.31 -32.19 21.37
N ALA A 152 17.73 -31.80 20.23
CA ALA A 152 17.55 -30.39 19.89
C ALA A 152 16.58 -29.70 20.85
N LYS A 153 15.45 -30.34 21.17
CA LYS A 153 14.45 -29.78 22.11
C LYS A 153 15.04 -29.56 23.50
N LEU A 154 15.77 -30.54 24.04
CA LEU A 154 16.41 -30.43 25.35
C LEU A 154 17.49 -29.33 25.38
N ALA A 155 18.21 -29.14 24.28
CA ALA A 155 19.18 -28.06 24.16
C ALA A 155 18.50 -26.67 24.10
N TRP A 156 17.32 -26.55 23.46
CA TRP A 156 16.52 -25.33 23.47
C TRP A 156 15.86 -25.05 24.83
N GLU A 157 15.43 -26.08 25.57
CA GLU A 157 14.97 -25.94 26.95
C GLU A 157 16.10 -25.37 27.84
N THR A 158 17.34 -25.79 27.62
CA THR A 158 18.51 -25.24 28.34
C THR A 158 18.72 -23.75 28.04
N VAL A 159 18.49 -23.31 26.81
CA VAL A 159 18.52 -21.87 26.46
C VAL A 159 17.45 -21.10 27.21
N GLU A 160 16.24 -21.66 27.31
CA GLU A 160 15.13 -21.04 28.02
C GLU A 160 15.40 -20.94 29.52
N GLU A 161 15.97 -21.98 30.15
CA GLU A 161 16.36 -21.94 31.57
C GLU A 161 17.47 -20.91 31.85
N VAL A 162 18.46 -20.78 30.97
CA VAL A 162 19.50 -19.74 31.09
C VAL A 162 18.89 -18.34 30.87
N ALA A 163 17.92 -18.21 29.96
CA ALA A 163 17.21 -16.94 29.74
C ALA A 163 16.33 -16.55 30.94
N ALA A 164 15.66 -17.53 31.57
CA ALA A 164 14.79 -17.33 32.72
C ALA A 164 15.57 -17.05 34.01
N SER A 165 16.72 -17.70 34.20
CA SER A 165 17.61 -17.46 35.35
C SER A 165 18.29 -16.09 35.29
N THR A 166 18.43 -15.54 34.08
CA THR A 166 18.86 -14.16 33.92
C THR A 166 17.66 -13.24 34.18
N ASN A 167 17.69 -12.48 35.28
CA ASN A 167 16.67 -11.46 35.65
C ASN A 167 16.63 -10.27 34.66
N TYR A 168 16.72 -10.51 33.35
CA TYR A 168 16.68 -9.50 32.32
C TYR A 168 15.36 -8.72 32.35
N SER A 169 14.26 -9.31 32.80
CA SER A 169 12.98 -8.59 32.98
C SER A 169 13.03 -7.45 34.00
N ALA A 170 14.02 -7.41 34.89
CA ALA A 170 14.21 -6.35 35.87
C ALA A 170 15.18 -5.23 35.42
N ILE A 171 15.95 -5.47 34.35
CA ILE A 171 17.01 -4.55 33.85
C ILE A 171 16.79 -4.17 32.37
N ARG A 172 15.90 -4.86 31.64
CA ARG A 172 15.56 -4.53 30.25
C ARG A 172 14.79 -3.21 30.23
N ALA A 173 15.36 -2.23 29.55
CA ALA A 173 14.63 -1.04 29.12
C ALA A 173 13.35 -1.47 28.36
N PRO A 174 12.26 -0.69 28.41
CA PRO A 174 11.00 -1.05 27.75
C PRO A 174 11.24 -1.40 26.27
N LEU A 175 10.48 -2.37 25.74
CA LEU A 175 10.58 -2.90 24.36
C LEU A 175 10.62 -1.82 23.26
N ASP A 176 10.21 -0.59 23.57
CA ASP A 176 10.29 0.57 22.69
C ASP A 176 11.74 0.92 22.28
N GLU A 177 12.76 0.63 23.10
CA GLU A 177 14.17 0.93 22.76
C GLU A 177 14.84 -0.13 21.86
N GLU A 178 14.41 -1.39 21.92
CA GLU A 178 14.94 -2.44 21.03
C GLU A 178 14.26 -2.42 19.65
N CYS A 179 12.97 -2.02 19.58
CA CYS A 179 12.30 -1.75 18.32
C CYS A 179 12.95 -0.58 17.57
N LEU A 180 13.48 0.43 18.28
CA LEU A 180 14.17 1.55 17.66
C LEU A 180 15.49 1.13 16.98
N ILE A 181 16.19 0.10 17.47
CA ILE A 181 17.42 -0.37 16.84
C ILE A 181 17.10 -1.13 15.54
N GLU A 182 16.09 -2.00 15.54
CA GLU A 182 15.61 -2.66 14.32
C GLU A 182 14.98 -1.66 13.33
N LEU A 183 14.33 -0.60 13.83
CA LEU A 183 13.78 0.47 12.99
C LEU A 183 14.88 1.35 12.38
N ILE A 184 16.00 1.58 13.08
CA ILE A 184 17.17 2.29 12.55
C ILE A 184 17.89 1.45 11.48
N GLU A 185 18.06 0.15 11.71
CA GLU A 185 18.64 -0.77 10.72
C GLU A 185 17.71 -0.97 9.50
N GLY A 186 16.39 -1.00 9.75
CA GLY A 186 15.35 -0.96 8.72
C GLY A 186 15.32 0.35 7.94
N CYS A 187 15.59 1.49 8.58
CA CYS A 187 15.72 2.79 7.91
C CYS A 187 16.97 2.84 7.02
N GLU A 188 18.10 2.27 7.44
CA GLU A 188 19.30 2.18 6.61
C GLU A 188 19.07 1.29 5.36
N ALA A 189 18.30 0.20 5.51
CA ALA A 189 17.89 -0.63 4.38
C ALA A 189 16.94 0.10 3.43
N LEU A 190 16.04 0.94 3.96
CA LEU A 190 15.07 1.71 3.17
C LEU A 190 15.74 2.87 2.41
N GLU A 191 16.76 3.52 2.99
CA GLU A 191 17.57 4.52 2.29
C GLU A 191 18.35 3.90 1.12
N LYS A 192 18.98 2.73 1.31
CA LYS A 192 19.68 2.02 0.21
C LYS A 192 18.72 1.63 -0.92
N PHE A 193 17.50 1.22 -0.59
CA PHE A 193 16.47 0.91 -1.59
C PHE A 193 15.99 2.16 -2.34
N LYS A 194 15.85 3.29 -1.65
CA LYS A 194 15.50 4.58 -2.27
C LYS A 194 16.61 5.08 -3.20
N THR A 195 17.88 5.01 -2.79
CA THR A 195 18.99 5.38 -3.66
C THR A 195 19.03 4.48 -4.90
N ALA A 196 18.79 3.17 -4.77
CA ALA A 196 18.74 2.26 -5.91
C ALA A 196 17.59 2.57 -6.90
N LEU A 197 16.46 3.11 -6.41
CA LEU A 197 15.35 3.56 -7.26
C LEU A 197 15.61 4.90 -7.96
N ASP A 198 16.25 5.85 -7.29
CA ASP A 198 16.59 7.15 -7.88
C ASP A 198 17.74 7.07 -8.91
N THR A 199 18.51 5.97 -8.90
CA THR A 199 19.61 5.74 -9.86
C THR A 199 19.16 4.98 -11.13
N ARG A 200 17.85 4.78 -11.33
CA ARG A 200 17.26 4.12 -12.51
C ARG A 200 16.39 5.08 -13.30
#